data_AF-A0A6N3FG76-F1
#
_entry.id   AF-A0A6N3FG76-F1
#
_cell.length_a   1.000
_cell.length_b   1.000
_cell.length_c   1.000
_cell.angle_alpha   90.00
_cell.angle_beta   90.00
_cell.angle_gamma   90.00
#
_symmetry.space_group_name_H-M   'P 1'
#
loop_
_entity.id
_entity.type
_entity.pdbx_description
1 polymer ?
#
loop_
_entity_poly.entity_id
_entity_poly.type
_entity_poly.pdbx_seq_one_letter_code
_entity_poly.pdbx_strand_id
1 'polypeptide(L)'
;MIELKLKNRKGSFHVNSKEVKDIIAARQDIGYLQDISNSINQDNIMVFDCELSEMVFSKEEILEAIEALGETVDESFFEIMFDDIRRFLKDTTDEIEEELQDVYCMDNIKCYFEVYNINQEFSDFKFVFLVSFEDIKIASLKNLAKIVSKRQLVGASKFYS
;
A
#
# COMPACT_ATOMS: atom_id res chain seq x y z
N MET A 1 -8.24 9.64 -11.54
CA MET A 1 -7.67 10.98 -11.38
C MET A 1 -8.68 11.88 -10.71
N ILE A 2 -8.40 12.22 -9.46
CA ILE A 2 -9.05 13.28 -8.67
C ILE A 2 -8.06 14.42 -8.39
N GLU A 3 -8.60 15.58 -8.03
CA GLU A 3 -7.86 16.74 -7.54
C GLU A 3 -8.48 17.21 -6.22
N LEU A 4 -7.64 17.45 -5.21
CA LEU A 4 -8.06 17.98 -3.93
C LEU A 4 -7.69 19.46 -3.84
N LYS A 5 -8.60 20.27 -3.28
CA LYS A 5 -8.37 21.69 -2.98
C LYS A 5 -8.16 21.86 -1.50
N LEU A 6 -6.92 22.10 -1.10
CA LEU A 6 -6.50 22.08 0.29
C LEU A 6 -5.93 23.44 0.72
N LYS A 7 -5.72 23.59 2.03
CA LYS A 7 -5.12 24.79 2.61
C LYS A 7 -4.15 24.40 3.71
N ASN A 8 -2.94 24.96 3.64
CA ASN A 8 -1.92 24.84 4.68
C ASN A 8 -1.49 26.24 5.17
N ARG A 9 -0.42 26.30 5.97
CA ARG A 9 0.13 27.56 6.50
C ARG A 9 0.64 28.52 5.43
N LYS A 10 0.97 28.03 4.23
CA LYS A 10 1.49 28.80 3.08
C LYS A 10 0.39 29.31 2.14
N GLY A 11 -0.83 28.80 2.25
CA GLY A 11 -1.98 29.22 1.44
C GLY A 11 -2.82 28.05 0.94
N SER A 12 -3.65 28.32 -0.06
CA SER A 12 -4.41 27.29 -0.76
C SER A 12 -3.55 26.65 -1.86
N PHE A 13 -3.67 25.34 -2.01
CA PHE A 13 -2.94 24.57 -3.00
C PHE A 13 -3.79 23.40 -3.50
N HIS A 14 -3.33 22.75 -4.57
CA HIS A 14 -4.01 21.62 -5.18
C HIS A 14 -3.12 20.39 -5.07
N VAL A 15 -3.74 19.23 -4.87
CA VAL A 15 -3.06 17.93 -4.90
C VAL A 15 -3.70 17.11 -6.01
N ASN A 16 -2.90 16.70 -6.98
CA ASN A 16 -3.37 15.81 -8.03
C ASN A 16 -3.03 14.36 -7.67
N SER A 17 -4.03 13.47 -7.78
CA SER A 17 -3.82 12.02 -7.59
C SER A 17 -2.76 11.42 -8.51
N LYS A 18 -2.51 12.02 -9.68
CA LYS A 18 -1.40 11.64 -10.56
C LYS A 18 -0.05 11.97 -9.93
N GLU A 19 0.12 13.15 -9.33
CA GLU A 19 1.39 13.54 -8.71
C GLU A 19 1.71 12.63 -7.52
N VAL A 20 0.70 12.33 -6.69
CA VAL A 20 0.83 11.38 -5.59
C VAL A 20 1.15 9.98 -6.10
N LYS A 21 0.49 9.55 -7.19
CA LYS A 21 0.79 8.28 -7.87
C LYS A 21 2.24 8.24 -8.36
N ASP A 22 2.74 9.32 -8.95
CA ASP A 22 4.10 9.39 -9.49
C ASP A 22 5.16 9.31 -8.38
N ILE A 23 4.89 9.89 -7.20
CA ILE A 23 5.73 9.76 -5.99
C ILE A 23 5.80 8.29 -5.53
N ILE A 24 4.64 7.63 -5.44
CA ILE A 24 4.56 6.21 -5.03
C ILE A 24 5.26 5.33 -6.09
N ALA A 25 5.02 5.56 -7.38
CA ALA A 25 5.60 4.81 -8.49
C ALA A 25 7.12 4.97 -8.62
N ALA A 26 7.73 5.98 -7.98
CA ALA A 26 9.17 6.12 -7.95
C ALA A 26 9.86 5.00 -7.13
N ARG A 27 9.12 4.28 -6.28
CA ARG A 27 9.62 3.11 -5.55
C ARG A 27 9.72 1.92 -6.49
N GLN A 28 10.93 1.36 -6.63
CA GLN A 28 11.18 0.18 -7.46
C GLN A 28 10.47 -1.07 -6.92
N ASP A 29 10.12 -1.03 -5.64
CA ASP A 29 9.46 -2.12 -4.92
C ASP A 29 7.98 -2.27 -5.27
N ILE A 30 7.39 -1.31 -5.99
CA ILE A 30 5.98 -1.32 -6.39
C ILE A 30 5.89 -1.66 -7.89
N GLY A 31 5.52 -2.89 -8.21
CA GLY A 31 5.44 -3.40 -9.58
C GLY A 31 4.18 -2.94 -10.33
N TYR A 32 3.06 -2.78 -9.61
CA TYR A 32 1.81 -2.27 -10.17
C TYR A 32 1.19 -1.21 -9.26
N LEU A 33 0.60 -0.19 -9.88
CA LEU A 33 -0.03 0.92 -9.18
C LEU A 33 -1.19 1.51 -10.00
N GLN A 34 -2.38 1.55 -9.41
CA GLN A 34 -3.57 2.13 -10.01
C GLN A 34 -4.30 3.08 -9.04
N ASP A 35 -4.63 4.28 -9.50
CA ASP A 35 -5.48 5.22 -8.77
C ASP A 35 -6.94 4.75 -8.82
N ILE A 36 -7.49 4.40 -7.66
CA ILE A 36 -8.88 3.97 -7.49
C ILE A 36 -9.72 5.00 -6.70
N SER A 37 -9.19 6.20 -6.44
CA SER A 37 -9.83 7.22 -5.59
C SER A 37 -11.24 7.59 -6.05
N ASN A 38 -11.44 7.72 -7.37
CA ASN A 38 -12.76 7.96 -8.00
C ASN A 38 -13.82 6.89 -7.67
N SER A 39 -13.39 5.66 -7.37
CA SER A 39 -14.30 4.58 -7.03
C SER A 39 -14.66 4.55 -5.55
N ILE A 40 -13.83 5.15 -4.70
CA ILE A 40 -14.00 5.17 -3.24
C ILE A 40 -14.72 6.46 -2.80
N ASN A 41 -14.50 7.59 -3.50
CA ASN A 41 -15.17 8.88 -3.25
C ASN A 41 -15.13 9.32 -1.80
N GLN A 42 -13.93 9.37 -1.22
CA GLN A 42 -13.71 9.92 0.13
C GLN A 42 -13.09 11.30 0.00
N ASP A 43 -13.62 12.25 0.77
CA ASP A 43 -13.08 13.60 0.81
C ASP A 43 -11.67 13.57 1.39
N ASN A 44 -10.77 14.37 0.80
CA ASN A 44 -9.38 14.54 1.24
C ASN A 44 -8.54 13.25 1.32
N ILE A 45 -9.03 12.12 0.79
CA ILE A 45 -8.33 10.83 0.81
C ILE A 45 -8.15 10.33 -0.61
N MET A 46 -6.91 9.98 -0.93
CA MET A 46 -6.56 9.27 -2.16
C MET A 46 -6.32 7.80 -1.84
N VAL A 47 -6.73 6.93 -2.76
CA VAL A 47 -6.61 5.48 -2.60
C VAL A 47 -6.03 4.87 -3.87
N PHE A 48 -5.03 4.04 -3.68
CA PHE A 48 -4.32 3.35 -4.73
C PHE A 48 -4.41 1.84 -4.51
N ASP A 49 -4.56 1.10 -5.60
CA ASP A 49 -4.43 -0.34 -5.65
C ASP A 49 -3.02 -0.67 -6.13
N CYS A 50 -2.31 -1.49 -5.36
CA CYS A 50 -0.87 -1.70 -5.51
C CYS A 50 -0.53 -3.19 -5.53
N GLU A 51 0.56 -3.53 -6.21
CA GLU A 51 1.22 -4.82 -6.15
C GLU A 51 2.70 -4.61 -5.87
N LEU A 52 3.26 -5.39 -4.93
CA LEU A 52 4.70 -5.40 -4.75
C LEU A 52 5.38 -6.02 -5.97
N SER A 53 6.55 -5.51 -6.31
CA SER A 53 7.39 -6.10 -7.35
C SER A 53 7.87 -7.48 -6.91
N GLU A 54 7.87 -8.45 -7.83
CA GLU A 54 8.43 -9.80 -7.61
C GLU A 54 9.91 -9.75 -7.20
N MET A 55 10.60 -8.63 -7.45
CA MET A 55 12.01 -8.44 -7.08
C MET A 55 12.24 -8.17 -5.59
N VAL A 56 11.19 -7.84 -4.81
CA VAL A 56 11.34 -7.46 -3.40
C VAL A 56 11.55 -8.70 -2.52
N PHE A 57 10.92 -9.81 -2.86
CA PHE A 57 11.01 -11.06 -2.11
C PHE A 57 11.23 -12.23 -3.07
N SER A 58 12.43 -12.83 -3.05
CA SER A 58 12.71 -14.04 -3.80
C SER A 58 12.31 -15.26 -2.99
N LYS A 59 11.15 -15.85 -3.32
CA LYS A 59 10.71 -17.13 -2.72
C LYS A 59 11.77 -18.22 -2.92
N GLU A 60 12.44 -18.24 -4.07
CA GLU A 60 13.46 -19.23 -4.42
C GLU A 60 14.66 -19.15 -3.47
N GLU A 61 15.21 -17.96 -3.25
CA GLU A 61 16.33 -17.75 -2.33
C GLU A 61 15.99 -18.18 -0.90
N ILE A 62 14.74 -17.93 -0.47
CA ILE A 62 14.28 -18.27 0.87
C ILE A 62 14.06 -19.78 1.01
N LEU A 63 13.47 -20.43 -0.01
CA LEU A 63 13.31 -21.89 -0.02
C LEU A 63 14.67 -22.60 -0.04
N GLU A 64 15.62 -22.11 -0.84
CA GLU A 64 17.00 -22.64 -0.87
C GLU A 64 17.67 -22.52 0.50
N ALA A 65 17.48 -21.39 1.20
CA ALA A 65 18.01 -21.20 2.55
C ALA A 65 17.41 -22.19 3.56
N ILE A 66 16.10 -22.45 3.49
CA ILE A 66 15.39 -23.40 4.36
C ILE A 66 15.84 -24.83 4.08
N GLU A 67 15.95 -25.21 2.81
CA GLU A 67 16.45 -26.52 2.40
C GLU A 67 17.89 -26.74 2.90
N ALA A 68 18.74 -25.71 2.81
CA ALA A 68 20.11 -25.74 3.32
C ALA A 68 20.18 -25.89 4.85
N LEU A 69 19.20 -25.37 5.59
CA LEU A 69 19.07 -25.53 7.04
C LEU A 69 18.49 -26.90 7.44
N GLY A 70 17.98 -27.68 6.48
CA GLY A 70 17.35 -28.99 6.73
C GLY A 70 15.99 -28.87 7.41
N GLU A 71 15.35 -27.70 7.33
CA GLU A 71 14.05 -27.43 7.91
C GLU A 71 12.92 -27.72 6.90
N THR A 72 11.72 -28.00 7.40
CA THR A 72 10.53 -28.20 6.57
C THR A 72 9.69 -26.95 6.57
N VAL A 73 9.23 -26.51 5.39
CA VAL A 73 8.27 -25.41 5.28
C VAL A 73 6.92 -25.84 5.88
N ASP A 74 6.47 -25.11 6.90
CA ASP A 74 5.15 -25.29 7.53
C ASP A 74 4.39 -23.96 7.61
N GLU A 75 3.23 -23.93 8.27
CA GLU A 75 2.40 -22.71 8.40
C GLU A 75 3.15 -21.55 9.07
N SER A 76 4.06 -21.82 10.00
CA SER A 76 4.81 -20.79 10.72
C SER A 76 5.77 -20.03 9.83
N PHE A 77 6.32 -20.68 8.80
CA PHE A 77 7.11 -20.02 7.77
C PHE A 77 6.29 -18.96 7.03
N PHE A 78 5.06 -19.28 6.63
CA PHE A 78 4.19 -18.35 5.92
C PHE A 78 3.79 -17.16 6.79
N GLU A 79 3.59 -17.36 8.10
CA GLU A 79 3.32 -16.29 9.05
C GLU A 79 4.52 -15.34 9.20
N ILE A 80 5.73 -15.87 9.33
CA ILE A 80 6.97 -15.06 9.41
C ILE A 80 7.17 -14.25 8.13
N MET A 81 7.03 -14.89 6.97
CA MET A 81 7.10 -14.23 5.67
C MET A 81 6.08 -13.09 5.55
N PHE A 82 4.85 -13.33 6.00
CA PHE A 82 3.82 -12.30 5.98
C PHE A 82 4.18 -11.12 6.87
N ASP A 83 4.69 -11.38 8.07
CA ASP A 83 5.13 -10.32 8.99
C ASP A 83 6.30 -9.52 8.43
N ASP A 84 7.26 -10.16 7.76
CA ASP A 84 8.38 -9.49 7.09
C ASP A 84 7.91 -8.59 5.95
N ILE A 85 6.98 -9.07 5.11
CA ILE A 85 6.41 -8.24 4.04
C ILE A 85 5.62 -7.06 4.62
N ARG A 86 4.84 -7.28 5.69
CA ARG A 86 4.11 -6.19 6.36
C ARG A 86 5.07 -5.17 6.98
N ARG A 87 6.20 -5.61 7.53
CA ARG A 87 7.22 -4.73 8.07
C ARG A 87 7.88 -3.91 6.98
N PHE A 88 8.27 -4.55 5.87
CA PHE A 88 8.79 -3.87 4.70
C PHE A 88 7.84 -2.77 4.21
N LEU A 89 6.57 -3.10 4.01
CA LEU A 89 5.56 -2.11 3.60
C LEU A 89 5.34 -1.00 4.60
N LYS A 90 5.48 -1.28 5.90
CA LYS A 90 5.39 -0.26 6.93
C LYS A 90 6.51 0.76 6.77
N ASP A 91 7.73 0.29 6.57
CA ASP A 91 8.90 1.15 6.36
C ASP A 91 8.73 1.96 5.06
N THR A 92 8.34 1.33 3.94
CA THR A 92 8.04 2.02 2.68
C THR A 92 6.91 3.06 2.84
N THR A 93 5.87 2.73 3.60
CA THR A 93 4.74 3.63 3.85
C THR A 93 5.16 4.86 4.64
N ASP A 94 6.02 4.69 5.64
CA ASP A 94 6.53 5.78 6.46
C ASP A 94 7.41 6.72 5.63
N GLU A 95 8.28 6.18 4.78
CA GLU A 95 9.10 6.98 3.86
C GLU A 95 8.25 7.78 2.87
N ILE A 96 7.21 7.18 2.30
CA ILE A 96 6.28 7.88 1.40
C ILE A 96 5.49 8.95 2.17
N GLU A 97 5.06 8.67 3.41
CA GLU A 97 4.38 9.65 4.26
C GLU A 97 5.27 10.87 4.51
N GLU A 98 6.53 10.68 4.88
CA GLU A 98 7.51 11.76 5.10
C GLU A 98 7.72 12.58 3.82
N GLU A 99 7.91 11.93 2.67
CA GLU A 99 8.10 12.60 1.39
C GLU A 99 6.88 13.47 1.02
N LEU A 100 5.66 12.94 1.21
CA LEU A 100 4.43 13.68 0.95
C LEU A 100 4.26 14.88 1.91
N GLN A 101 4.58 14.70 3.20
CA GLN A 101 4.56 15.77 4.20
C GLN A 101 5.51 16.91 3.79
N ASP A 102 6.70 16.58 3.31
CA ASP A 102 7.68 17.57 2.83
C ASP A 102 7.22 18.28 1.55
N VAL A 103 6.81 17.52 0.53
CA VAL A 103 6.35 18.05 -0.77
C VAL A 103 5.19 19.02 -0.61
N TYR A 104 4.20 18.67 0.22
CA TYR A 104 3.00 19.50 0.42
C TYR A 104 3.10 20.43 1.63
N CYS A 105 4.20 20.38 2.40
CA CYS A 105 4.42 21.13 3.63
C CYS A 105 3.23 20.97 4.62
N MET A 106 2.84 19.72 4.88
CA MET A 106 1.70 19.35 5.71
C MET A 106 2.00 18.15 6.61
N ASP A 107 2.39 18.43 7.85
CA ASP A 107 2.72 17.42 8.88
C ASP A 107 1.56 16.46 9.24
N ASN A 108 0.33 16.80 8.88
CA ASN A 108 -0.87 16.02 9.18
C ASN A 108 -1.25 15.04 8.06
N ILE A 109 -0.47 14.93 6.98
CA ILE A 109 -0.66 13.86 6.01
C ILE A 109 -0.42 12.52 6.72
N LYS A 110 -1.31 11.57 6.50
CA LYS A 110 -1.23 10.22 7.06
C LYS A 110 -1.41 9.17 5.98
N CYS A 111 -0.49 8.22 5.92
CA CYS A 111 -0.57 7.08 5.02
C CYS A 111 -0.92 5.80 5.77
N TYR A 112 -1.55 4.87 5.07
CA TYR A 112 -1.81 3.54 5.60
C TYR A 112 -1.93 2.53 4.45
N PHE A 113 -1.50 1.30 4.70
CA PHE A 113 -1.69 0.21 3.76
C PHE A 113 -2.51 -0.92 4.40
N GLU A 114 -3.25 -1.65 3.58
CA GLU A 114 -3.85 -2.92 4.00
C GLU A 114 -3.70 -3.95 2.89
N VAL A 115 -3.12 -5.09 3.27
CA VAL A 115 -2.90 -6.23 2.38
C VAL A 115 -4.21 -6.96 2.19
N TYR A 116 -4.55 -7.29 0.94
CA TYR A 116 -5.79 -8.00 0.63
C TYR A 116 -5.59 -9.30 -0.15
N ASN A 117 -4.42 -9.51 -0.78
CA ASN A 117 -4.10 -10.76 -1.45
C ASN A 117 -2.64 -11.12 -1.26
N ILE A 118 -2.39 -12.39 -0.96
CA ILE A 118 -1.08 -13.05 -1.04
C ILE A 118 -1.33 -14.46 -1.52
N ASN A 119 -0.69 -14.85 -2.62
CA ASN A 119 -0.71 -16.24 -3.06
C ASN A 119 0.31 -17.10 -2.29
N GLN A 120 0.15 -18.43 -2.31
CA GLN A 120 1.11 -19.37 -1.69
C GLN A 120 2.51 -19.33 -2.34
N GLU A 121 2.61 -18.72 -3.51
CA GLU A 121 3.86 -18.50 -4.23
C GLU A 121 4.58 -17.21 -3.81
N PHE A 122 3.99 -16.39 -2.94
CA PHE A 122 4.50 -15.06 -2.55
C PHE A 122 4.93 -14.18 -3.74
N SER A 123 4.35 -14.43 -4.90
CA SER A 123 4.62 -13.69 -6.15
C SER A 123 3.52 -12.70 -6.47
N ASP A 124 2.32 -12.88 -5.91
CA ASP A 124 1.18 -11.98 -6.09
C ASP A 124 0.80 -11.39 -4.73
N PHE A 125 1.48 -10.30 -4.37
CA PHE A 125 1.21 -9.55 -3.15
C PHE A 125 0.51 -8.24 -3.48
N LYS A 126 -0.78 -8.15 -3.15
CA LYS A 126 -1.59 -6.95 -3.42
C LYS A 126 -2.11 -6.30 -2.15
N PHE A 127 -2.09 -4.99 -2.19
CA PHE A 127 -2.49 -4.14 -1.08
C PHE A 127 -3.13 -2.86 -1.58
N VAL A 128 -3.96 -2.26 -0.73
CA VAL A 128 -4.43 -0.90 -0.96
C VAL A 128 -3.56 0.07 -0.18
N PHE A 129 -3.23 1.19 -0.79
CA PHE A 129 -2.47 2.27 -0.18
C PHE A 129 -3.34 3.53 -0.10
N LEU A 130 -3.46 4.10 1.10
CA LEU A 130 -4.31 5.26 1.36
C LEU A 130 -3.45 6.42 1.79
N VAL A 131 -3.75 7.61 1.26
CA VAL A 131 -3.15 8.88 1.65
C VAL A 131 -4.25 9.82 2.11
N SER A 132 -4.23 10.21 3.37
CA SER A 132 -5.11 11.23 3.94
C SER A 132 -4.41 12.57 3.97
N PHE A 133 -5.06 13.60 3.44
CA PHE A 133 -4.61 14.99 3.49
C PHE A 133 -5.32 15.82 4.57
N GLU A 134 -6.07 15.15 5.44
CA GLU A 134 -6.72 15.75 6.61
C GLU A 134 -6.23 15.13 7.92
N ASP A 135 -6.43 15.87 9.01
CA ASP A 135 -6.17 15.36 10.36
C ASP A 135 -7.16 14.25 10.71
N ILE A 136 -6.73 13.01 10.48
CA ILE A 136 -7.52 11.81 10.68
C ILE A 136 -6.91 10.93 11.78
N LYS A 137 -7.76 10.33 12.61
CA LYS A 137 -7.32 9.27 13.52
C LYS A 137 -6.88 8.05 12.71
N ILE A 138 -5.72 7.49 13.03
CA ILE A 138 -5.18 6.29 12.35
C ILE A 138 -6.17 5.12 12.34
N ALA A 139 -6.99 4.97 13.39
CA ALA A 139 -8.02 3.93 13.46
C ALA A 139 -9.11 4.10 12.38
N SER A 140 -9.47 5.34 12.02
CA SER A 140 -10.43 5.62 10.96
C SER A 140 -9.84 5.27 9.59
N LEU A 141 -8.58 5.65 9.35
CA LEU A 141 -7.87 5.33 8.11
C LEU A 141 -7.71 3.81 7.92
N LYS A 142 -7.36 3.10 9.00
CA LYS A 142 -7.31 1.63 9.04
C LYS A 142 -8.66 0.98 8.73
N ASN A 143 -9.76 1.50 9.27
CA ASN A 143 -11.10 0.98 8.99
C ASN A 143 -11.48 1.17 7.51
N LEU A 144 -11.17 2.34 6.94
CA LEU A 144 -11.39 2.58 5.52
C LEU A 144 -10.55 1.61 4.66
N ALA A 145 -9.27 1.45 4.97
CA ALA A 145 -8.38 0.54 4.25
C ALA A 145 -8.91 -0.90 4.24
N LYS A 146 -9.43 -1.39 5.38
CA LYS A 146 -10.09 -2.71 5.47
C LYS A 146 -11.33 -2.83 4.60
N ILE A 147 -12.16 -1.79 4.52
CA ILE A 147 -13.36 -1.78 3.68
C ILE A 147 -12.96 -1.82 2.20
N VAL A 148 -11.99 -1.00 1.79
CA VAL A 148 -11.52 -0.97 0.40
C VAL A 148 -10.85 -2.28 0.02
N SER A 149 -10.00 -2.83 0.89
CA SER A 149 -9.34 -4.15 0.71
C SER A 149 -10.33 -5.26 0.43
N LYS A 150 -11.39 -5.36 1.24
CA LYS A 150 -12.46 -6.36 1.03
C LYS A 150 -13.16 -6.18 -0.32
N ARG A 151 -13.38 -4.93 -0.74
CA ARG A 151 -13.97 -4.62 -2.05
C ARG A 151 -13.05 -5.05 -3.19
N GLN A 152 -11.74 -4.81 -3.07
CA GLN A 152 -10.77 -5.24 -4.08
C GLN A 152 -10.69 -6.76 -4.17
N LEU A 153 -10.64 -7.46 -3.04
CA LEU A 153 -10.65 -8.92 -3.01
C LEU A 153 -11.88 -9.51 -3.72
N VAL A 154 -13.08 -8.98 -3.47
CA VAL A 154 -14.32 -9.42 -4.14
C VAL A 154 -14.33 -9.04 -5.63
N GLY A 155 -13.76 -7.89 -5.99
CA GLY A 155 -13.60 -7.47 -7.38
C GLY A 155 -12.63 -8.34 -8.18
N ALA A 156 -11.51 -8.75 -7.56
CA ALA A 156 -10.52 -9.68 -8.10
C ALA A 156 -11.08 -11.10 -8.26
N SER A 157 -12.01 -11.51 -7.39
CA SER A 157 -12.71 -12.80 -7.45
C SER A 157 -13.60 -12.99 -8.69
N LYS A 158 -13.82 -11.98 -9.53
CA LYS A 158 -14.62 -12.15 -10.77
C LYS A 158 -13.94 -13.05 -11.82
N PHE A 159 -12.68 -13.45 -11.61
CA PHE A 159 -11.99 -14.43 -12.44
C PHE A 159 -12.00 -15.86 -11.89
N TYR A 160 -12.62 -16.06 -10.72
CA TYR A 160 -12.97 -17.38 -10.17
C TYR A 160 -14.49 -17.45 -9.99
N SER A 161 -15.22 -17.57 -11.10
CA SER A 161 -16.64 -17.94 -11.14
C SER A 161 -16.88 -18.86 -12.32
#